data_AF-A0A5K0Z3A9-F1
#
_entry.id   AF-A0A5K0Z3A9-F1
#
_cell.length_a   1.000
_cell.length_b   1.000
_cell.length_c   1.000
_cell.angle_alpha   90.00
_cell.angle_beta   90.00
_cell.angle_gamma   90.00
#
_symmetry.space_group_name_H-M   'P 1'
#
loop_
_entity.id
_entity.type
_entity.pdbx_description
1 polymer ?
#
loop_
_entity_poly.entity_id
_entity_poly.type
_entity_poly.pdbx_seq_one_letter_code
_entity_poly.pdbx_strand_id
1 'polypeptide(L)'
;IGFRYGSLSEDFFTGYSMQCEGWRSVFYSPEEPSFVGDFPATLNDLLSQCKRWSLGLLQAGFSCSKCPITYGIRRASFITGMSYAHNAFWPLWSIPITIYALLPQFALLLSMPLFPK
;
A
#
# COMPACT_ATOMS: atom_id res chain seq x y z
N ILE A 1 -23.50 4.77 0.06
CA ILE A 1 -23.95 4.21 1.35
C ILE A 1 -23.55 2.74 1.33
N GLY A 2 -22.81 2.26 2.33
CA GLY A 2 -22.21 0.91 2.34
C GLY A 2 -20.80 0.84 1.75
N PHE A 3 -20.38 -0.36 1.34
CA PHE A 3 -19.07 -0.61 0.73
C PHE A 3 -18.84 0.25 -0.51
N ARG A 4 -17.62 0.78 -0.62
CA ARG A 4 -17.20 1.59 -1.76
C ARG A 4 -16.51 0.68 -2.77
N TYR A 5 -17.15 0.49 -3.90
CA TYR A 5 -16.62 -0.26 -5.04
C TYR A 5 -15.66 0.59 -5.89
N GLY A 6 -14.77 -0.07 -6.63
CA GLY A 6 -13.84 0.58 -7.56
C GLY A 6 -12.35 0.24 -7.35
N SER A 7 -12.03 -0.54 -6.32
CA SER A 7 -10.70 -1.11 -6.08
C SER A 7 -10.86 -2.55 -5.62
N LEU A 8 -9.92 -3.43 -5.98
CA LEU A 8 -9.83 -4.80 -5.43
C LEU A 8 -9.59 -4.85 -3.91
N SER A 9 -9.18 -3.73 -3.32
CA SER A 9 -9.03 -3.51 -1.87
C SER A 9 -10.13 -2.58 -1.37
N GLU A 10 -11.37 -3.08 -1.39
CA GLU A 10 -12.58 -2.33 -1.00
C GLU A 10 -12.58 -1.94 0.47
N ASP A 11 -11.97 -2.76 1.32
CA ASP A 11 -11.74 -2.52 2.74
C ASP A 11 -10.97 -1.20 2.96
N PHE A 12 -9.83 -1.06 2.29
CA PHE A 12 -9.01 0.15 2.29
C PHE A 12 -9.77 1.34 1.72
N PHE A 13 -10.41 1.18 0.56
CA PHE A 13 -11.08 2.27 -0.14
C PHE A 13 -12.32 2.80 0.60
N THR A 14 -13.04 1.90 1.26
CA THR A 14 -14.20 2.23 2.10
C THR A 14 -13.75 2.97 3.35
N GLY A 15 -12.77 2.44 4.09
CA GLY A 15 -12.25 3.09 5.29
C GLY A 15 -11.68 4.49 5.00
N TYR A 16 -10.91 4.62 3.93
CA TYR A 16 -10.39 5.91 3.46
C TYR A 16 -11.52 6.91 3.12
N SER A 17 -12.55 6.46 2.40
CA SER A 17 -13.69 7.32 2.05
C SER A 17 -14.43 7.80 3.30
N MET A 18 -14.61 6.93 4.30
CA MET A 18 -15.23 7.29 5.58
C MET A 18 -14.39 8.32 6.35
N GLN A 19 -13.06 8.14 6.42
CA GLN A 19 -12.21 9.15 7.08
C GLN A 19 -12.26 10.51 6.37
N CYS A 20 -12.34 10.52 5.03
CA CYS A 20 -12.56 11.76 4.28
C CYS A 20 -13.94 12.41 4.51
N GLU A 21 -14.92 11.64 4.98
CA GLU A 21 -16.25 12.12 5.37
C GLU A 21 -16.30 12.61 6.83
N GLY A 22 -15.16 12.60 7.55
CA GLY A 22 -15.03 13.12 8.91
C GLY A 22 -15.12 12.05 10.01
N TRP A 23 -15.25 10.77 9.65
CA TRP A 23 -15.25 9.67 10.61
C TRP A 23 -13.87 9.48 11.26
N ARG A 24 -13.85 9.08 12.54
CA ARG A 24 -12.63 8.78 13.29
C ARG A 24 -12.58 7.29 13.63
N SER A 25 -11.43 6.66 13.38
CA SER A 25 -11.16 5.28 13.77
C SER A 25 -10.45 5.23 15.13
N VAL A 26 -10.67 4.15 15.88
CA VAL A 26 -9.93 3.84 17.12
C VAL A 26 -9.25 2.49 16.94
N PHE A 27 -7.98 2.42 17.32
CA PHE A 27 -7.22 1.18 17.37
C PHE A 27 -7.03 0.78 18.84
N TYR A 28 -7.38 -0.45 19.18
CA TYR A 28 -7.22 -1.01 20.52
C TYR A 28 -6.46 -2.33 20.41
N SER A 29 -5.40 -2.48 21.20
CA SER A 29 -4.56 -3.67 21.24
C SER A 29 -4.63 -4.30 22.62
N PRO A 30 -5.50 -5.31 22.85
CA PRO A 30 -5.55 -6.05 24.10
C PRO A 30 -4.30 -6.92 24.29
N GLU A 31 -4.02 -7.32 25.54
CA GLU A 31 -2.91 -8.26 25.85
C GLU A 31 -3.16 -9.66 25.27
N GLU A 32 -4.42 -10.11 25.27
CA GLU A 32 -4.82 -11.37 24.65
C GLU A 32 -5.49 -11.14 23.29
N PRO A 33 -5.15 -11.93 22.26
CA PRO A 33 -5.70 -11.75 20.92
C PRO A 33 -7.20 -12.10 20.90
N SER A 34 -8.05 -11.08 20.77
CA SER A 34 -9.50 -11.29 20.66
C SER A 34 -9.95 -11.83 19.28
N PHE A 35 -9.08 -11.72 18.28
CA PHE A 35 -9.32 -12.23 16.92
C PHE A 35 -8.16 -13.12 16.49
N VAL A 36 -8.46 -14.35 16.07
CA VAL A 36 -7.50 -15.31 15.55
C VAL A 36 -7.89 -15.62 14.11
N GLY A 37 -6.97 -15.38 13.18
CA GLY A 37 -7.14 -15.68 11.76
C GLY A 37 -6.22 -16.82 11.34
N ASP A 38 -6.55 -17.44 10.20
CA ASP A 38 -5.68 -18.41 9.54
C ASP A 38 -4.79 -17.72 8.49
N PHE A 39 -3.65 -18.33 8.15
CA PHE A 39 -2.67 -17.78 7.22
C PHE A 39 -2.46 -18.73 6.02
N PRO A 40 -2.24 -18.22 4.80
CA PRO A 40 -1.97 -19.07 3.64
C PRO A 40 -0.82 -20.06 3.89
N ALA A 41 -1.14 -21.36 3.80
CA ALA A 41 -0.17 -22.42 4.03
C ALA A 41 0.84 -22.58 2.87
N THR A 42 0.51 -22.09 1.67
CA THR A 42 1.36 -22.22 0.48
C THR A 42 1.91 -20.89 0.01
N LEU A 43 3.10 -20.92 -0.60
CA LEU A 43 3.73 -19.75 -1.20
C LEU A 43 2.88 -19.16 -2.34
N ASN A 44 2.23 -20.02 -3.13
CA ASN A 44 1.41 -19.57 -4.26
C ASN A 44 0.19 -18.76 -3.80
N ASP A 45 -0.44 -19.17 -2.71
CA ASP A 45 -1.58 -18.47 -2.12
C ASP A 45 -1.14 -17.11 -1.55
N LEU A 46 0.00 -17.08 -0.86
CA LEU A 46 0.58 -15.84 -0.34
C LEU A 46 0.92 -14.86 -1.47
N LEU A 47 1.56 -15.32 -2.56
CA LEU A 47 1.88 -14.48 -3.71
C LEU A 47 0.63 -13.95 -4.41
N SER A 48 -0.40 -14.80 -4.54
CA SER A 48 -1.69 -14.40 -5.12
C SER A 48 -2.37 -13.33 -4.26
N GLN A 49 -2.29 -13.45 -2.94
CA GLN A 49 -2.81 -12.46 -1.99
C GLN A 49 -2.04 -11.14 -2.07
N CYS A 50 -0.71 -11.18 -2.06
CA CYS A 50 0.15 -10.01 -2.21
C CYS A 50 -0.12 -9.28 -3.54
N LYS A 51 -0.30 -10.01 -4.64
CA LYS A 51 -0.69 -9.45 -5.93
C LYS A 51 -2.03 -8.72 -5.85
N ARG A 52 -3.05 -9.33 -5.22
CA ARG A 52 -4.37 -8.71 -5.06
C ARG A 52 -4.31 -7.41 -4.26
N TRP A 53 -3.59 -7.42 -3.14
CA TRP A 53 -3.36 -6.21 -2.33
C TRP A 53 -2.65 -5.13 -3.14
N SER A 54 -1.59 -5.50 -3.85
CA SER A 54 -0.80 -4.55 -4.63
C SER A 54 -1.63 -3.87 -5.72
N LEU A 55 -2.41 -4.65 -6.47
CA LEU A 55 -3.29 -4.12 -7.52
C LEU A 55 -4.40 -3.24 -6.93
N GLY A 56 -5.06 -3.67 -5.85
CA GLY A 56 -6.12 -2.89 -5.22
C GLY A 56 -5.62 -1.57 -4.63
N LEU A 57 -4.48 -1.58 -3.96
CA LEU A 57 -3.86 -0.37 -3.40
C LEU A 57 -3.46 0.62 -4.50
N LEU A 58 -2.83 0.16 -5.58
CA LEU A 58 -2.48 1.03 -6.72
C LEU A 58 -3.72 1.55 -7.44
N GLN A 59 -4.78 0.75 -7.61
CA GLN A 59 -6.06 1.21 -8.16
C GLN A 59 -6.64 2.35 -7.30
N ALA A 60 -6.60 2.23 -5.97
CA ALA A 60 -7.05 3.28 -5.07
C ALA A 60 -6.13 4.52 -5.12
N GLY A 61 -4.81 4.32 -5.21
CA GLY A 61 -3.82 5.40 -5.31
C GLY A 61 -3.91 6.21 -6.60
N PHE A 62 -4.07 5.54 -7.74
CA PHE A 62 -4.19 6.16 -9.07
C PHE A 62 -5.62 6.57 -9.45
N SER A 63 -6.61 6.35 -8.57
CA SER A 63 -7.98 6.77 -8.83
C SER A 63 -8.10 8.31 -8.95
N CYS A 64 -8.45 8.80 -10.14
CA CYS A 64 -8.54 10.25 -10.43
C CYS A 64 -9.47 11.02 -9.49
N SER A 65 -10.55 10.42 -9.01
CA SER A 65 -11.57 11.11 -8.20
C SER A 65 -11.32 11.06 -6.69
N LYS A 66 -10.53 10.08 -6.22
CA LYS A 66 -10.34 9.79 -4.79
C LYS A 66 -8.88 9.59 -4.38
N CYS A 67 -7.93 10.02 -5.20
CA CYS A 67 -6.50 9.87 -4.91
C CYS A 67 -6.15 10.36 -3.48
N PRO A 68 -5.50 9.54 -2.63
CA PRO A 68 -5.11 9.91 -1.27
C PRO A 68 -4.29 11.19 -1.17
N ILE A 69 -3.42 11.45 -2.15
CA ILE A 69 -2.54 12.63 -2.17
C ILE A 69 -3.35 13.92 -2.38
N THR A 70 -4.34 13.94 -3.27
CA THR A 70 -5.07 15.17 -3.60
C THR A 70 -6.34 15.31 -2.77
N TYR A 71 -7.20 14.29 -2.82
CA TYR A 71 -8.50 14.30 -2.15
C TYR A 71 -8.35 14.08 -0.65
N GLY A 72 -7.50 13.14 -0.24
CA GLY A 72 -7.32 12.74 1.16
C GLY A 72 -6.72 13.87 2.00
N ILE A 73 -5.67 14.53 1.51
CA ILE A 73 -5.06 15.68 2.17
C ILE A 73 -6.05 16.85 2.31
N ARG A 74 -6.96 17.05 1.34
CA ARG A 74 -7.93 18.16 1.36
C ARG A 74 -9.15 17.89 2.23
N ARG A 75 -9.60 16.65 2.35
CA ARG A 75 -10.88 16.29 3.01
C ARG A 75 -10.70 15.70 4.40
N ALA A 76 -9.61 14.96 4.63
CA ALA A 76 -9.25 14.46 5.95
C ALA A 76 -8.24 15.43 6.60
N SER A 77 -7.17 14.90 7.20
CA SER A 77 -6.04 15.68 7.69
C SER A 77 -4.82 15.45 6.80
N PHE A 78 -3.85 16.36 6.84
CA PHE A 78 -2.58 16.19 6.13
C PHE A 78 -1.87 14.87 6.51
N ILE A 79 -1.80 14.56 7.81
CA ILE A 79 -1.16 13.34 8.32
C ILE A 79 -1.91 12.11 7.83
N THR A 80 -3.24 12.09 7.99
CA THR A 80 -4.10 11.00 7.53
C THR A 80 -3.95 10.77 6.03
N GLY A 81 -4.02 11.83 5.23
CA GLY A 81 -3.86 11.76 3.77
C GLY A 81 -2.51 11.18 3.37
N MET A 82 -1.42 11.60 4.04
CA MET A 82 -0.07 11.07 3.83
C MET A 82 0.05 9.60 4.24
N SER A 83 -0.54 9.19 5.37
CA SER A 83 -0.57 7.79 5.80
C SER A 83 -1.30 6.90 4.80
N TYR A 84 -2.45 7.34 4.27
CA TYR A 84 -3.17 6.61 3.22
C TYR A 84 -2.40 6.60 1.89
N ALA A 85 -1.75 7.70 1.52
CA ALA A 85 -0.91 7.76 0.32
C ALA A 85 0.27 6.78 0.43
N HIS A 86 0.95 6.73 1.57
CA HIS A 86 2.05 5.79 1.82
C HIS A 86 1.59 4.34 1.63
N ASN A 87 0.45 3.96 2.22
CA ASN A 87 -0.11 2.62 2.05
C ASN A 87 -0.54 2.33 0.61
N ALA A 88 -1.18 3.28 -0.07
CA ALA A 88 -1.63 3.10 -1.46
C ALA A 88 -0.47 2.89 -2.44
N PHE A 89 0.66 3.58 -2.21
CA PHE A 89 1.84 3.50 -3.07
C PHE A 89 2.93 2.54 -2.55
N TRP A 90 2.68 1.81 -1.46
CA TRP A 90 3.59 0.79 -0.94
C TRP A 90 4.08 -0.20 -2.02
N PRO A 91 3.23 -0.69 -2.95
CA PRO A 91 3.68 -1.63 -3.99
C PRO A 91 4.77 -1.06 -4.93
N LEU A 92 4.87 0.26 -5.08
CA LEU A 92 5.88 0.90 -5.94
C LEU A 92 7.30 0.74 -5.39
N TRP A 93 7.48 0.41 -4.11
CA TRP A 93 8.80 0.11 -3.54
C TRP A 93 9.50 -1.06 -4.23
N SER A 94 8.75 -1.97 -4.86
CA SER A 94 9.32 -3.06 -5.65
C SER A 94 10.25 -2.58 -6.76
N ILE A 95 9.99 -1.42 -7.37
CA ILE A 95 10.78 -0.86 -8.47
C ILE A 95 12.19 -0.46 -8.02
N PRO A 96 12.38 0.51 -7.09
CA PRO A 96 13.71 0.91 -6.65
C PRO A 96 14.47 -0.24 -5.98
N ILE A 97 13.77 -1.13 -5.25
CA ILE A 97 14.39 -2.32 -4.65
C ILE A 97 14.95 -3.24 -5.74
N THR A 98 14.19 -3.51 -6.80
CA THR A 98 14.65 -4.37 -7.91
C THR A 98 15.82 -3.73 -8.66
N ILE A 99 15.75 -2.41 -8.92
CA ILE A 99 16.85 -1.68 -9.56
C ILE A 99 18.12 -1.79 -8.71
N TYR A 100 18.03 -1.50 -7.41
CA TYR A 100 19.17 -1.57 -6.50
C TYR A 100 19.71 -3.00 -6.35
N ALA A 101 18.82 -3.99 -6.33
CA ALA A 101 19.19 -5.40 -6.22
C ALA A 101 19.93 -5.94 -7.46
N LEU A 102 19.74 -5.34 -8.64
CA LEU A 102 20.40 -5.70 -9.90
C LEU A 102 21.62 -4.84 -10.24
N LEU A 103 21.69 -3.64 -9.67
CA LEU A 103 22.76 -2.67 -9.92
C LEU A 103 24.19 -3.24 -9.69
N PRO A 104 24.50 -3.95 -8.58
CA PRO A 104 25.85 -4.47 -8.37
C PRO A 104 26.22 -5.61 -9.34
N GLN A 105 25.27 -6.45 -9.74
CA GLN A 105 25.51 -7.53 -10.69
C GLN A 105 25.82 -6.96 -12.08
N PHE A 106 25.09 -5.92 -12.51
CA PHE A 106 25.41 -5.21 -13.74
C PHE A 106 26.77 -4.50 -13.69
N ALA A 107 27.10 -3.86 -12.57
CA ALA A 107 28.40 -3.21 -12.39
C ALA A 107 29.55 -4.23 -12.44
N LEU A 108 29.39 -5.41 -11.83
CA LEU A 108 30.35 -6.50 -11.90
C LEU A 108 30.53 -7.04 -13.33
N LEU A 109 29.43 -7.29 -14.05
CA LEU A 109 29.48 -7.79 -15.43
C LEU A 109 30.16 -6.80 -16.39
N LEU A 110 29.91 -5.50 -16.21
CA LEU A 110 30.47 -4.44 -17.05
C LEU A 110 31.83 -3.93 -16.57
N SER A 111 32.36 -4.47 -15.46
CA SER A 111 33.60 -4.01 -14.81
C SER A 111 33.63 -2.50 -14.55
N MET A 112 32.48 -1.91 -14.23
CA MET A 112 32.35 -0.47 -13.97
C MET A 112 32.43 -0.17 -12.47
N PRO A 113 33.15 0.88 -12.04
CA PRO A 113 33.14 1.32 -10.66
C PRO A 113 31.77 1.94 -10.30
N LEU A 114 31.14 1.40 -9.25
CA LEU A 114 29.81 1.80 -8.79
C LEU A 114 29.81 3.11 -8.00
N PHE A 115 30.93 3.41 -7.36
CA PHE A 115 31.18 4.64 -6.61
C PHE A 115 32.42 5.34 -7.19
N PRO A 116 32.44 6.68 -7.25
CA PRO A 116 33.66 7.41 -7.56
C PRO A 116 34.73 7.12 -6.50
N LYS A 117 36.00 7.19 -6.90
CA LYS A 117 37.14 7.09 -5.98
C LYS A 117 37.20 8.31 -5.06
#